data_AF-A0A965M7U9-F1
#
_entry.id   AF-A0A965M7U9-F1
#
_cell.length_a   1.000
_cell.length_b   1.000
_cell.length_c   1.000
_cell.angle_alpha   90.00
_cell.angle_beta   90.00
_cell.angle_gamma   90.00
#
_symmetry.space_group_name_H-M   'P 1'
#
loop_
_entity.id
_entity.type
_entity.pdbx_description
1 polymer ?
#
loop_
_entity_poly.entity_id
_entity_poly.type
_entity_poly.pdbx_seq_one_letter_code
_entity_poly.pdbx_strand_id
1 'polypeptide(L)'
;YSIETIGTASGLAAMFVGGEYRQTSEGTVGANGLQPQRYRFEKGSAEKTDTVEFDWAAGKATSTDAKGKVRQLELVPGTQDLMSFLHQLPLLPADAISIPLATIKKLKDYSFSAPKTVKVTVPAGELDAYYYQRIGAETEAEVWLQHQPPYLPIRIRLFDKLGNKFEQVLTHIEYQP
;
A
#
# COMPACT_ATOMS: atom_id res chain seq x y z
N TYR A 1 13.58 -6.56 -1.46
CA TYR A 1 12.94 -5.86 -0.34
C TYR A 1 11.88 -6.78 0.26
N SER A 2 11.50 -6.53 1.51
CA SER A 2 10.30 -7.12 2.12
C SER A 2 9.64 -6.03 2.97
N ILE A 3 8.32 -5.89 2.84
CA ILE A 3 7.48 -4.95 3.60
C ILE A 3 6.41 -5.80 4.30
N GLU A 4 6.29 -5.64 5.61
CA GLU A 4 5.24 -6.29 6.40
C GLU A 4 4.42 -5.24 7.14
N THR A 5 3.10 -5.45 7.19
CA THR A 5 2.19 -4.67 8.03
C THR A 5 1.31 -5.62 8.79
N ILE A 6 1.30 -5.47 10.12
CA ILE A 6 0.41 -6.20 11.02
C ILE A 6 -0.54 -5.18 11.63
N GLY A 7 -1.84 -5.48 11.64
CA GLY A 7 -2.83 -4.60 12.24
C GLY A 7 -3.97 -5.36 12.90
N THR A 8 -4.52 -4.77 13.96
CA THR A 8 -5.68 -5.27 14.68
C THR A 8 -6.70 -4.15 14.82
N ALA A 9 -7.98 -4.49 14.89
CA ALA A 9 -8.99 -3.52 15.27
C ALA A 9 -8.86 -3.18 16.76
N SER A 10 -9.14 -1.94 17.14
CA SER A 10 -9.13 -1.48 18.52
C SER A 10 -10.45 -0.78 18.88
N GLY A 11 -10.72 -0.61 20.19
CA GLY A 11 -11.93 0.04 20.69
C GLY A 11 -13.22 -0.72 20.34
N LEU A 12 -14.32 0.00 20.12
CA LEU A 12 -15.62 -0.60 19.79
C LEU A 12 -15.59 -1.42 18.48
N ALA A 13 -14.69 -1.09 17.55
CA ALA A 13 -14.53 -1.85 16.31
C ALA A 13 -13.99 -3.27 16.56
N ALA A 14 -13.17 -3.48 17.59
CA ALA A 14 -12.62 -4.80 17.94
C ALA A 14 -13.69 -5.82 18.36
N MET A 15 -14.86 -5.37 18.84
CA MET A 15 -15.96 -6.25 19.22
C MET A 15 -16.68 -6.87 18.01
N PHE A 16 -16.53 -6.27 16.83
CA PHE A 16 -17.22 -6.68 15.60
C PHE A 16 -16.26 -7.09 14.48
N VAL A 17 -15.01 -6.60 14.52
CA VAL A 17 -13.93 -6.88 13.57
C VAL A 17 -12.90 -7.75 14.27
N GLY A 18 -13.07 -9.07 14.17
CA GLY A 18 -12.18 -10.04 14.81
C GLY A 18 -10.85 -10.24 14.07
N GLY A 19 -9.77 -10.31 14.85
CA GLY A 19 -8.47 -10.84 14.43
C GLY A 19 -7.44 -9.81 13.96
N GLU A 20 -6.20 -10.27 13.89
CA GLU A 20 -5.09 -9.62 13.21
C GLU A 20 -5.27 -9.73 11.69
N TYR A 21 -4.93 -8.68 10.96
CA TYR A 21 -4.60 -8.79 9.55
C TYR A 21 -3.10 -8.62 9.37
N ARG A 22 -2.56 -9.33 8.38
CA ARG A 22 -1.16 -9.23 7.98
C ARG A 22 -1.09 -8.98 6.50
N GLN A 23 -0.28 -8.02 6.08
CA GLN A 23 0.04 -7.77 4.68
C GLN A 23 1.53 -7.94 4.51
N THR A 24 1.94 -8.61 3.43
CA THR A 24 3.35 -8.75 3.08
C THR A 24 3.52 -8.44 1.60
N SER A 25 4.52 -7.65 1.24
CA SER A 25 4.98 -7.44 -0.13
C SER A 25 6.47 -7.74 -0.20
N GLU A 26 6.84 -8.61 -1.13
CA GLU A 26 8.22 -9.05 -1.35
C GLU A 26 8.58 -8.87 -2.82
N GLY A 27 9.83 -8.51 -3.07
CA GLY A 27 10.30 -8.34 -4.43
C GLY A 27 11.72 -7.81 -4.50
N THR A 28 12.05 -7.19 -5.63
CA THR A 28 13.39 -6.67 -5.90
C THR A 28 13.38 -5.15 -5.99
N VAL A 29 14.55 -4.53 -5.79
CA VAL A 29 14.74 -3.10 -6.01
C VAL A 29 15.62 -2.98 -7.25
N GLY A 30 15.07 -2.44 -8.34
CA GLY A 30 15.75 -2.20 -9.59
C GLY A 30 15.99 -0.71 -9.85
N ALA A 31 16.51 -0.39 -11.04
CA ALA A 31 16.78 0.99 -11.44
C ALA A 31 15.53 1.90 -11.43
N ASN A 32 14.35 1.31 -11.63
CA ASN A 32 13.06 2.01 -11.64
C ASN A 32 12.32 1.96 -10.29
N GLY A 33 12.98 1.51 -9.23
CA GLY A 33 12.38 1.34 -7.90
C GLY A 33 11.94 -0.09 -7.60
N LEU A 34 10.85 -0.23 -6.88
CA LEU A 34 10.33 -1.52 -6.42
C LEU A 34 9.68 -2.30 -7.56
N GLN A 35 9.97 -3.60 -7.59
CA GLN A 35 9.35 -4.56 -8.48
C GLN A 35 8.82 -5.74 -7.65
N PRO A 36 7.52 -5.74 -7.29
CA PRO A 36 6.94 -6.77 -6.44
C PRO A 36 6.91 -8.12 -7.14
N GLN A 37 7.23 -9.18 -6.42
CA GLN A 37 7.14 -10.56 -6.87
C GLN A 37 5.98 -11.29 -6.21
N ARG A 38 5.67 -10.93 -4.96
CA ARG A 38 4.59 -11.55 -4.18
C ARG A 38 3.94 -10.55 -3.24
N TYR A 39 2.62 -10.54 -3.23
CA TYR A 39 1.81 -9.86 -2.25
C TYR A 39 0.89 -10.87 -1.55
N ARG A 40 0.76 -10.76 -0.23
CA ARG A 40 -0.12 -11.59 0.61
C ARG A 40 -0.93 -10.70 1.54
N PHE A 41 -2.20 -11.04 1.72
CA PHE A 41 -3.10 -10.42 2.69
C PHE A 41 -3.79 -11.53 3.49
N GLU A 42 -3.46 -11.66 4.76
CA GLU A 42 -4.01 -12.65 5.68
C GLU A 42 -4.99 -11.97 6.62
N LYS A 43 -6.17 -12.55 6.83
CA LYS A 43 -7.16 -12.04 7.80
C LYS A 43 -7.51 -13.11 8.83
N GLY A 44 -6.96 -12.98 10.03
CA GLY A 44 -7.22 -13.83 11.19
C GLY A 44 -6.53 -15.19 11.17
N SER A 45 -6.46 -15.87 10.02
CA SER A 45 -5.72 -17.14 9.86
C SER A 45 -5.10 -17.26 8.46
N ALA A 46 -4.08 -18.10 8.33
CA ALA A 46 -3.41 -18.39 7.05
C ALA A 46 -4.35 -19.03 6.01
N GLU A 47 -5.43 -19.68 6.43
CA GLU A 47 -6.47 -20.21 5.52
C GLU A 47 -7.29 -19.11 4.85
N LYS A 48 -7.28 -17.89 5.41
CA LYS A 48 -7.95 -16.70 4.85
C LYS A 48 -6.92 -15.75 4.25
N THR A 49 -6.16 -16.28 3.29
CA THR A 49 -5.11 -15.54 2.59
C THR A 49 -5.54 -15.20 1.17
N ASP A 50 -5.49 -13.92 0.83
CA ASP A 50 -5.48 -13.43 -0.54
C ASP A 50 -4.03 -13.27 -1.02
N THR A 51 -3.74 -13.61 -2.27
CA THR A 51 -2.39 -13.51 -2.86
C THR A 51 -2.39 -12.88 -4.24
N VAL A 52 -1.26 -12.26 -4.59
CA VAL A 52 -0.88 -11.89 -5.96
C VAL A 52 0.57 -12.28 -6.18
N GLU A 53 0.82 -13.10 -7.19
CA GLU A 53 2.17 -13.53 -7.60
C GLU A 53 2.46 -12.96 -8.98
N PHE A 54 3.59 -12.26 -9.12
CA PHE A 54 3.95 -11.51 -10.32
C PHE A 54 4.99 -12.28 -11.13
N ASP A 55 4.63 -12.68 -12.34
CA ASP A 55 5.54 -13.19 -13.35
C ASP A 55 5.83 -12.09 -14.37
N TRP A 56 6.87 -11.30 -14.07
CA TRP A 56 7.31 -10.22 -14.93
C TRP A 56 7.86 -10.68 -16.27
N ALA A 57 8.42 -11.90 -16.34
CA ALA A 57 8.94 -12.45 -17.59
C ALA A 57 7.79 -12.83 -18.53
N ALA A 58 6.71 -13.38 -17.98
CA ALA A 58 5.49 -13.68 -18.74
C ALA A 58 4.56 -12.47 -18.92
N GLY A 59 4.81 -11.35 -18.23
CA GLY A 59 3.95 -10.17 -18.25
C GLY A 59 2.60 -10.40 -17.56
N LYS A 60 2.53 -11.28 -16.57
CA LYS A 60 1.26 -11.68 -15.93
C LYS A 60 1.36 -11.72 -14.42
N ALA A 61 0.24 -11.51 -13.75
CA ALA A 61 0.10 -11.78 -12.33
C ALA A 61 -1.04 -12.75 -12.07
N THR A 62 -0.78 -13.72 -11.20
CA THR A 62 -1.79 -14.67 -10.71
C THR A 62 -2.32 -14.17 -9.39
N SER A 63 -3.60 -13.84 -9.32
CA SER A 63 -4.25 -13.52 -8.05
C SER A 63 -5.15 -14.66 -7.59
N THR A 64 -5.00 -15.07 -6.35
CA THR A 64 -5.83 -16.09 -5.71
C THR A 64 -6.47 -15.48 -4.47
N ASP A 65 -7.80 -15.43 -4.45
CA ASP A 65 -8.52 -14.97 -3.24
C ASP A 65 -8.65 -16.08 -2.20
N ALA A 66 -9.03 -15.71 -0.98
CA ALA A 66 -9.17 -16.62 0.16
C ALA A 66 -10.19 -17.76 -0.04
N LYS A 67 -11.01 -17.72 -1.12
CA LYS A 67 -11.91 -18.81 -1.52
C LYS A 67 -11.30 -19.74 -2.56
N GLY A 68 -10.02 -19.55 -2.90
CA GLY A 68 -9.31 -20.30 -3.93
C GLY A 68 -9.62 -19.85 -5.36
N LYS A 69 -10.35 -18.75 -5.57
CA LYS A 69 -10.64 -18.29 -6.93
C LYS A 69 -9.41 -17.59 -7.53
N VAL A 70 -8.89 -18.21 -8.59
CA VAL A 70 -7.73 -17.74 -9.35
C VAL A 70 -8.16 -16.79 -10.47
N ARG A 71 -7.40 -15.72 -10.67
CA ARG A 71 -7.52 -14.75 -11.78
C ARG A 71 -6.13 -14.50 -12.37
N GLN A 72 -6.08 -14.37 -13.69
CA GLN A 72 -4.90 -13.88 -14.41
C GLN A 72 -5.08 -12.39 -14.69
N LEU A 73 -4.05 -11.60 -14.42
CA LEU A 73 -3.99 -10.16 -14.66
C LEU A 73 -2.84 -9.89 -15.63
N GLU A 74 -3.10 -9.10 -16.68
CA GLU A 74 -2.07 -8.72 -17.66
C GLU A 74 -1.26 -7.54 -17.10
N LEU A 75 0.02 -7.75 -16.78
CA LEU A 75 0.84 -6.73 -16.13
C LEU A 75 1.21 -5.61 -17.11
N VAL A 76 1.18 -4.39 -16.58
CA VAL A 76 1.77 -3.20 -17.22
C VAL A 76 3.10 -2.89 -16.53
N PRO A 77 4.13 -2.40 -17.24
CA PRO A 77 5.37 -1.97 -16.60
C PRO A 77 5.13 -1.01 -15.44
N GLY A 78 5.84 -1.23 -14.33
CA GLY A 78 5.69 -0.42 -13.12
C GLY A 78 4.51 -0.80 -12.22
N THR A 79 3.73 -1.85 -12.54
CA THR A 79 2.64 -2.32 -11.67
C THR A 79 3.14 -2.62 -10.26
N GLN A 80 2.46 -2.07 -9.25
CA GLN A 80 2.74 -2.31 -7.85
C GLN A 80 1.63 -3.14 -7.20
N ASP A 81 1.85 -3.61 -5.97
CA ASP A 81 0.80 -4.12 -5.10
C ASP A 81 0.34 -3.05 -4.10
N LEU A 82 -0.63 -3.40 -3.24
CA LEU A 82 -1.26 -2.48 -2.28
C LEU A 82 -0.33 -2.00 -1.16
N MET A 83 0.88 -2.54 -1.01
CA MET A 83 1.90 -2.08 -0.05
C MET A 83 3.07 -1.41 -0.76
N SER A 84 3.61 -2.05 -1.80
CA SER A 84 4.78 -1.52 -2.53
C SER A 84 4.52 -0.16 -3.17
N PHE A 85 3.28 0.13 -3.59
CA PHE A 85 2.97 1.43 -4.22
C PHE A 85 3.28 2.62 -3.30
N LEU A 86 3.10 2.49 -1.98
CA LEU A 86 3.36 3.57 -1.03
C LEU A 86 4.82 3.98 -1.08
N HIS A 87 5.73 3.01 -1.17
CA HIS A 87 7.17 3.26 -1.23
C HIS A 87 7.66 3.58 -2.65
N GLN A 88 6.89 3.22 -3.68
CA GLN A 88 7.18 3.56 -5.07
C GLN A 88 6.82 5.02 -5.39
N LEU A 89 5.77 5.58 -4.77
CA LEU A 89 5.25 6.93 -5.09
C LEU A 89 6.35 8.01 -5.13
N PRO A 90 7.25 8.15 -4.14
CA PRO A 90 8.29 9.18 -4.14
C PRO A 90 9.41 8.96 -5.17
N LEU A 91 9.45 7.79 -5.81
CA LEU A 91 10.41 7.46 -6.86
C LEU A 91 9.88 7.82 -8.26
N LEU A 92 8.60 8.15 -8.38
CA LEU A 92 7.98 8.56 -9.64
C LEU A 92 8.24 10.05 -9.93
N PRO A 93 8.27 10.47 -11.20
CA PRO A 93 8.29 11.88 -11.56
C PRO A 93 7.10 12.63 -10.95
N ALA A 94 7.34 13.85 -10.45
CA ALA A 94 6.38 14.63 -9.68
C ALA A 94 5.12 15.03 -10.47
N ASP A 95 5.17 15.00 -11.81
CA ASP A 95 4.10 15.39 -12.74
C ASP A 95 3.30 14.21 -13.30
N ALA A 96 3.73 12.96 -13.05
CA ALA A 96 3.15 11.75 -13.67
C ALA A 96 2.89 10.64 -12.64
N ILE A 97 1.93 10.86 -11.73
CA ILE A 97 1.66 9.92 -10.63
C ILE A 97 0.40 9.11 -10.88
N SER A 98 0.38 8.41 -12.01
CA SER A 98 -0.54 7.29 -12.24
C SER A 98 0.21 5.99 -12.05
N ILE A 99 -0.27 5.15 -11.14
CA ILE A 99 0.38 3.90 -10.78
C ILE A 99 -0.59 2.72 -10.99
N PRO A 100 -0.26 1.75 -11.85
CA PRO A 100 -1.06 0.54 -11.97
C PRO A 100 -0.85 -0.33 -10.72
N LEU A 101 -1.94 -0.84 -10.18
CA LEU A 101 -1.96 -1.68 -8.98
C LEU A 101 -2.62 -3.01 -9.26
N ALA A 102 -1.91 -4.10 -9.00
CA ALA A 102 -2.49 -5.42 -8.94
C ALA A 102 -3.19 -5.61 -7.59
N THR A 103 -4.52 -5.61 -7.61
CA THR A 103 -5.36 -5.98 -6.47
C THR A 103 -5.82 -7.41 -6.60
N ILE A 104 -6.41 -7.96 -5.53
CA ILE A 104 -6.98 -9.32 -5.52
C ILE A 104 -8.04 -9.54 -6.61
N LYS A 105 -8.76 -8.48 -7.00
CA LYS A 105 -9.88 -8.60 -7.94
C LYS A 105 -9.51 -8.28 -9.37
N LYS A 106 -8.60 -7.32 -9.57
CA LYS A 106 -8.25 -6.73 -10.87
C LYS A 106 -7.07 -5.77 -10.75
N LEU A 107 -6.54 -5.37 -11.90
CA LEU A 107 -5.73 -4.15 -11.97
C LEU A 107 -6.59 -2.90 -11.76
N LYS A 108 -5.98 -1.90 -11.12
CA LYS A 108 -6.55 -0.57 -10.96
C LYS A 108 -5.45 0.46 -11.18
N ASP A 109 -5.78 1.58 -11.80
CA ASP A 109 -4.88 2.71 -11.86
C ASP A 109 -5.25 3.68 -10.74
N TYR A 110 -4.29 3.99 -9.86
CA TYR A 110 -4.45 5.09 -8.92
C TYR A 110 -3.69 6.29 -9.43
N SER A 111 -4.36 7.43 -9.50
CA SER A 111 -3.74 8.72 -9.80
C SER A 111 -3.62 9.54 -8.53
N PHE A 112 -2.49 10.22 -8.34
CA PHE A 112 -2.25 11.11 -7.22
C PHE A 112 -1.87 12.52 -7.69
N SER A 113 -2.08 13.50 -6.83
CA SER A 113 -1.57 14.86 -7.00
C SER A 113 -0.05 14.86 -7.02
N ALA A 114 0.54 15.86 -7.68
CA ALA A 114 1.95 16.18 -7.51
C ALA A 114 2.30 16.31 -6.01
N PRO A 115 3.47 15.83 -5.56
CA PRO A 115 3.84 15.86 -4.16
C PRO A 115 3.95 17.29 -3.66
N LYS A 116 3.46 17.53 -2.44
CA LYS A 116 3.78 18.74 -1.68
C LYS A 116 4.68 18.37 -0.51
N THR A 117 5.75 19.11 -0.30
CA THR A 117 6.55 18.97 0.93
C THR A 117 5.87 19.70 2.08
N VAL A 118 5.61 19.00 3.16
CA VAL A 118 4.92 19.52 4.36
C VAL A 118 5.60 19.03 5.63
N LYS A 119 5.46 19.77 6.73
CA LYS A 119 5.76 19.27 8.08
C LYS A 119 4.52 18.62 8.67
N VAL A 120 4.69 17.46 9.29
CA VAL A 120 3.62 16.71 9.94
C VAL A 120 4.01 16.38 11.37
N THR A 121 3.19 16.81 12.32
CA THR A 121 3.29 16.38 13.71
C THR A 121 2.50 15.09 13.92
N VAL A 122 3.17 14.05 14.41
CA VAL A 122 2.63 12.75 14.79
C VAL A 122 3.18 12.34 16.17
N PRO A 123 2.68 11.28 16.83
CA PRO A 123 3.25 10.85 18.10
C PRO A 123 4.74 10.47 18.03
N ALA A 124 5.23 10.06 16.85
CA ALA A 124 6.67 9.83 16.62
C ALA A 124 7.52 11.12 16.52
N GLY A 125 6.91 12.31 16.58
CA GLY A 125 7.59 13.61 16.48
C GLY A 125 7.10 14.47 15.32
N GLU A 126 7.84 15.53 15.02
CA GLU A 126 7.63 16.37 13.83
C GLU A 126 8.54 15.89 12.69
N LEU A 127 7.95 15.60 11.54
CA LEU A 127 8.63 14.99 10.41
C LEU A 127 8.33 15.77 9.12
N ASP A 128 9.34 15.93 8.27
CA ASP A 128 9.15 16.39 6.88
C ASP A 128 8.60 15.24 6.04
N ALA A 129 7.55 15.53 5.26
CA ALA A 129 6.83 14.54 4.48
C ALA A 129 6.50 15.04 3.07
N TYR A 130 6.47 14.12 2.11
CA TYR A 130 5.71 14.29 0.88
C TYR A 130 4.24 13.98 1.14
N TYR A 131 3.36 14.90 0.76
CA TYR A 131 1.90 14.72 0.79
C TYR A 131 1.37 14.43 -0.62
N TYR A 132 0.55 13.39 -0.72
CA TYR A 132 -0.17 12.97 -1.91
C TYR A 132 -1.67 12.86 -1.62
N GLN A 133 -2.49 13.32 -2.55
CA GLN A 133 -3.94 13.12 -2.54
C GLN A 133 -4.35 12.30 -3.76
N ARG A 134 -5.18 11.27 -3.58
CA ARG A 134 -5.72 10.48 -4.69
C ARG A 134 -6.71 11.32 -5.51
N ILE A 135 -6.61 11.26 -6.83
CA ILE A 135 -7.42 12.02 -7.79
C ILE A 135 -8.29 11.05 -8.60
N GLY A 136 -9.51 11.47 -8.96
CA GLY A 136 -10.35 10.78 -9.94
C GLY A 136 -10.93 9.43 -9.49
N ALA A 137 -10.87 9.13 -8.19
CA ALA A 137 -11.40 7.90 -7.61
C ALA A 137 -12.73 8.16 -6.88
N GLU A 138 -13.59 7.14 -6.83
CA GLU A 138 -14.86 7.19 -6.06
C GLU A 138 -14.65 7.33 -4.55
N THR A 139 -13.47 6.94 -4.07
CA THR A 139 -13.08 7.05 -2.67
C THR A 139 -11.89 7.99 -2.57
N GLU A 140 -11.81 8.74 -1.47
CA GLU A 140 -10.68 9.64 -1.22
C GLU A 140 -9.58 8.93 -0.43
N ALA A 141 -8.34 9.26 -0.73
CA ALA A 141 -7.18 8.81 0.01
C ALA A 141 -6.13 9.92 0.07
N GLU A 142 -5.52 10.06 1.23
CA GLU A 142 -4.41 10.98 1.49
C GLU A 142 -3.25 10.20 2.08
N VAL A 143 -2.03 10.47 1.63
CA VAL A 143 -0.83 9.76 2.07
C VAL A 143 0.26 10.78 2.37
N TRP A 144 0.87 10.65 3.54
CA TRP A 144 2.07 11.38 3.93
C TRP A 144 3.21 10.38 4.07
N LEU A 145 4.25 10.55 3.26
CA LEU A 145 5.44 9.70 3.24
C LEU A 145 6.64 10.50 3.70
N GLN A 146 7.56 9.90 4.46
CA GLN A 146 8.81 10.54 4.88
C GLN A 146 9.54 11.16 3.68
N HIS A 147 10.07 12.38 3.83
CA HIS A 147 10.71 13.11 2.73
C HIS A 147 12.05 12.49 2.27
N GLN A 148 12.57 11.51 3.01
CA GLN A 148 13.83 10.81 2.75
C GLN A 148 13.61 9.29 2.71
N PRO A 149 14.47 8.53 1.99
CA PRO A 149 14.48 7.08 2.05
C PRO A 149 14.54 6.58 3.51
N PRO A 150 13.80 5.51 3.85
CA PRO A 150 13.07 4.60 2.94
C PRO A 150 11.61 5.02 2.65
N TYR A 151 11.29 6.32 2.80
CA TYR A 151 9.98 6.90 2.49
C TYR A 151 8.82 6.28 3.29
N LEU A 152 9.04 6.09 4.59
CA LEU A 152 8.06 5.44 5.46
C LEU A 152 6.70 6.16 5.43
N PRO A 153 5.58 5.43 5.44
CA PRO A 153 4.27 6.03 5.64
C PRO A 153 4.17 6.66 7.03
N ILE A 154 4.09 7.99 7.07
CA ILE A 154 3.92 8.78 8.30
C ILE A 154 2.45 8.85 8.69
N ARG A 155 1.58 9.02 7.70
CA ARG A 155 0.13 9.06 7.89
C ARG A 155 -0.56 8.58 6.63
N ILE A 156 -1.65 7.82 6.78
CA ILE A 156 -2.53 7.43 5.69
C ILE A 156 -3.94 7.71 6.14
N ARG A 157 -4.73 8.39 5.30
CA ARG A 157 -6.15 8.63 5.53
C ARG A 157 -6.95 8.11 4.36
N LEU A 158 -7.95 7.28 4.66
CA LEU A 158 -8.86 6.70 3.68
C LEU A 158 -10.29 7.10 4.03
N PHE A 159 -11.07 7.40 3.01
CA PHE A 159 -12.50 7.66 3.17
C PHE A 159 -13.28 6.62 2.37
N ASP A 160 -14.27 5.98 2.99
CA ASP A 160 -15.19 5.12 2.27
C ASP A 160 -16.28 5.94 1.55
N LYS A 161 -17.17 5.27 0.82
CA LYS A 161 -18.26 5.92 0.06
C LYS A 161 -19.29 6.63 0.94
N LEU A 162 -19.32 6.32 2.25
CA LEU A 162 -20.22 6.91 3.23
C LEU A 162 -19.54 8.07 3.99
N GLY A 163 -18.28 8.38 3.69
CA GLY A 163 -17.50 9.40 4.36
C GLY A 163 -16.84 8.94 5.66
N ASN A 164 -16.89 7.64 5.99
CA ASN A 164 -16.20 7.14 7.17
C ASN A 164 -14.70 7.23 6.96
N LYS A 165 -14.01 7.80 7.96
CA LYS A 165 -12.56 7.96 7.96
C LYS A 165 -11.87 6.77 8.61
N PHE A 166 -10.95 6.17 7.90
CA PHE A 166 -9.91 5.30 8.45
C PHE A 166 -8.57 6.05 8.41
N GLU A 167 -7.80 6.01 9.51
CA GLU A 167 -6.55 6.74 9.61
C GLU A 167 -5.48 5.87 10.28
N GLN A 168 -4.30 5.83 9.66
CA GLN A 168 -3.07 5.28 10.23
C GLN A 168 -2.11 6.43 10.48
N VAL A 169 -1.45 6.43 11.63
CA VAL A 169 -0.49 7.46 12.04
C VAL A 169 0.73 6.79 12.65
N LEU A 170 1.91 7.24 12.25
CA LEU A 170 3.18 6.76 12.77
C LEU A 170 3.35 7.18 14.24
N THR A 171 3.45 6.19 15.11
CA THR A 171 3.60 6.41 16.57
C THR A 171 5.03 6.23 17.05
N HIS A 172 5.78 5.32 16.43
CA HIS A 172 7.15 5.02 16.80
C HIS A 172 7.93 4.47 15.60
N ILE A 173 9.26 4.63 15.61
CA ILE A 173 10.17 4.05 14.62
C ILE A 173 11.33 3.42 15.38
N GLU A 174 11.58 2.14 15.10
CA GLU A 174 12.75 1.42 15.60
C GLU A 174 13.63 1.01 14.41
N TYR A 175 14.92 1.32 14.49
CA TYR A 175 15.90 0.87 13.52
C TYR A 175 16.68 -0.29 14.12
N GLN A 176 16.65 -1.44 13.43
CA GLN A 176 17.51 -2.56 13.77
C GLN A 176 18.83 -2.42 12.99
N PRO A 177 19.99 -2.56 13.68
CA PRO A 177 21.31 -2.45 13.07
C PRO A 177 21.64 -3.60 12.11
#